data_AF-A0A1G2RT38-F1
#
_entry.id   AF-A0A1G2RT38-F1
#
_cell.length_a   1.000
_cell.length_b   1.000
_cell.length_c   1.000
_cell.angle_alpha   90.00
_cell.angle_beta   90.00
_cell.angle_gamma   90.00
#
_symmetry.space_group_name_H-M   'P 1'
#
loop_
_entity.id
_entity.type
_entity.pdbx_description
1 polymer ?
#
loop_
_entity_poly.entity_id
_entity_poly.type
_entity_poly.pdbx_seq_one_letter_code
_entity_poly.pdbx_strand_id
1 'polypeptide(L)'
;MNLDRWKTFTKSQQLLMIGSEIMRAVVWQHKDDEKFLGALERGMHLIKLCQLDEKWQNAKAMLAGLQEEFQKFSAKSRVDDISVLYRAL
;
A
#
# COMPACT_ATOMS: atom_id res chain seq x y z
N MET A 1 7.87 -9.62 5.26
CA MET A 1 8.85 -8.96 4.35
C MET A 1 9.74 -8.05 5.18
N ASN A 2 11.07 -8.12 5.03
CA ASN A 2 12.04 -7.25 5.70
C ASN A 2 12.73 -6.32 4.69
N LEU A 3 13.47 -5.31 5.17
CA LEU A 3 14.10 -4.29 4.32
C LEU A 3 15.20 -4.86 3.41
N ASP A 4 16.04 -5.77 3.93
CA ASP A 4 17.15 -6.33 3.15
C ASP A 4 16.66 -7.10 1.93
N ARG A 5 15.63 -7.95 2.12
CA ARG A 5 14.99 -8.64 1.00
C ARG A 5 14.26 -7.65 0.10
N TRP A 6 13.57 -6.66 0.67
CA TRP A 6 12.82 -5.66 -0.11
C TRP A 6 13.69 -4.90 -1.10
N LYS A 7 14.90 -4.50 -0.67
CA LYS A 7 15.86 -3.76 -1.49
C LYS A 7 16.33 -4.53 -2.72
N THR A 8 16.23 -5.86 -2.72
CA THR A 8 16.60 -6.70 -3.88
C THR A 8 15.61 -6.64 -5.04
N PHE A 9 14.39 -6.14 -4.81
CA PHE A 9 13.38 -6.00 -5.86
C PHE A 9 13.51 -4.68 -6.62
N THR A 10 13.15 -4.70 -7.90
CA THR A 10 13.02 -3.48 -8.72
C THR A 10 11.85 -2.63 -8.23
N LYS A 11 11.83 -1.34 -8.58
CA LYS A 11 10.69 -0.46 -8.27
C LYS A 11 9.36 -1.03 -8.75
N SER A 12 9.33 -1.56 -9.98
CA SER A 12 8.12 -2.16 -10.56
C SER A 12 7.65 -3.37 -9.77
N GLN A 13 8.56 -4.25 -9.32
CA GLN A 13 8.20 -5.39 -8.47
C GLN A 13 7.65 -4.94 -7.11
N GLN A 14 8.24 -3.89 -6.53
CA GLN A 14 7.78 -3.30 -5.28
C GLN A 14 6.37 -2.71 -5.42
N LEU A 15 6.10 -1.98 -6.51
CA LEU A 15 4.78 -1.47 -6.84
C LEU A 15 3.76 -2.59 -7.09
N LEU A 16 4.13 -3.65 -7.81
CA LEU A 16 3.25 -4.81 -8.03
C LEU A 16 2.83 -5.49 -6.73
N MET A 17 3.74 -5.59 -5.75
CA MET A 17 3.41 -6.13 -4.43
C MET A 17 2.46 -5.20 -3.65
N ILE A 18 2.66 -3.88 -3.70
CA ILE A 18 1.72 -2.92 -3.10
C ILE A 18 0.35 -3.00 -3.79
N GLY A 19 0.32 -3.01 -5.13
CA GLY A 19 -0.91 -3.15 -5.91
C GLY A 19 -1.66 -4.46 -5.62
N SER A 20 -0.92 -5.54 -5.32
CA SER A 20 -1.53 -6.81 -4.90
C SER A 20 -2.25 -6.71 -3.55
N GLU A 21 -1.73 -5.91 -2.60
CA GLU A 21 -2.44 -5.65 -1.34
C GLU A 21 -3.67 -4.75 -1.56
N ILE A 22 -3.61 -3.78 -2.47
CA ILE A 22 -4.78 -2.97 -2.83
C ILE A 22 -5.87 -3.86 -3.43
N MET A 23 -5.52 -4.73 -4.39
CA MET A 23 -6.49 -5.67 -4.96
C MET A 23 -7.05 -6.64 -3.92
N ARG A 24 -6.24 -7.06 -2.95
CA ARG A 24 -6.73 -7.85 -1.81
C ARG A 24 -7.70 -7.06 -0.94
N ALA A 25 -7.43 -5.78 -0.69
CA ALA A 25 -8.35 -4.90 0.02
C ALA A 25 -9.67 -4.75 -0.75
N VAL A 26 -9.63 -4.51 -2.07
CA VAL A 26 -10.84 -4.48 -2.93
C VAL A 26 -11.68 -5.76 -2.77
N VAL A 27 -11.04 -6.93 -2.77
CA VAL A 27 -11.75 -8.21 -2.64
C VAL A 27 -12.54 -8.31 -1.33
N TRP A 28 -11.99 -7.81 -0.22
CA TRP A 28 -12.56 -7.93 1.11
C TRP A 28 -13.36 -6.71 1.58
N GLN A 29 -13.26 -5.59 0.87
CA GLN A 29 -14.02 -4.39 1.18
C GLN A 29 -15.52 -4.71 1.23
N HIS A 30 -16.19 -4.31 2.32
CA HIS A 30 -17.60 -4.59 2.60
C HIS A 30 -17.98 -6.07 2.78
N LYS A 31 -17.01 -7.00 2.80
CA LYS A 31 -17.25 -8.43 3.02
C LYS A 31 -16.70 -8.94 4.35
N ASP A 32 -15.51 -8.49 4.71
CA ASP A 32 -14.79 -8.95 5.89
C ASP A 32 -13.83 -7.85 6.36
N ASP A 33 -14.22 -7.15 7.43
CA ASP A 33 -13.47 -6.01 7.96
C ASP A 33 -12.06 -6.41 8.42
N GLU A 34 -11.90 -7.59 9.02
CA GLU A 34 -10.60 -8.04 9.50
C GLU A 34 -9.64 -8.30 8.33
N LYS A 35 -10.12 -8.99 7.28
CA LYS A 35 -9.30 -9.24 6.10
C LYS A 35 -9.02 -7.96 5.31
N PHE A 36 -9.97 -7.03 5.27
CA PHE A 36 -9.78 -5.71 4.67
C PHE A 36 -8.68 -4.92 5.39
N LEU A 37 -8.79 -4.77 6.71
CA LEU A 37 -7.80 -4.07 7.53
C LEU A 37 -6.42 -4.74 7.43
N GLY A 38 -6.36 -6.08 7.46
CA GLY A 38 -5.09 -6.80 7.30
C GLY A 38 -4.43 -6.59 5.93
N ALA A 39 -5.19 -6.34 4.86
CA ALA A 39 -4.64 -5.96 3.56
C ALA A 39 -4.08 -4.52 3.58
N LEU A 40 -4.77 -3.58 4.23
CA LEU A 40 -4.29 -2.21 4.42
C LEU A 40 -3.00 -2.16 5.23
N GLU A 41 -2.93 -2.88 6.34
CA GLU A 41 -1.74 -2.97 7.19
C GLU A 41 -0.53 -3.50 6.42
N ARG A 42 -0.73 -4.56 5.64
CA ARG A 42 0.34 -5.10 4.77
C ARG A 42 0.77 -4.08 3.72
N GLY A 43 -0.15 -3.40 3.04
CA GLY A 43 0.19 -2.38 2.06
C GLY A 43 0.96 -1.21 2.67
N MET A 44 0.54 -0.71 3.84
CA MET A 44 1.27 0.33 4.59
C MET A 44 2.68 -0.12 4.97
N HIS A 45 2.85 -1.37 5.40
CA HIS A 45 4.18 -1.93 5.68
C HIS A 45 5.08 -1.90 4.44
N LEU A 46 4.57 -2.29 3.27
CA LEU A 46 5.34 -2.26 2.02
C LEU A 46 5.69 -0.83 1.59
N ILE A 47 4.76 0.12 1.73
CA ILE A 47 5.03 1.55 1.46
C ILE A 47 6.14 2.09 2.36
N LYS A 48 6.12 1.73 3.65
CA LYS A 48 7.18 2.09 4.60
C LYS A 48 8.53 1.49 4.20
N LEU A 49 8.56 0.26 3.68
CA LEU A 49 9.78 -0.32 3.13
C LEU A 49 10.28 0.43 1.89
N CYS A 50 9.40 0.94 1.02
CA CYS A 50 9.79 1.83 -0.08
C CYS A 50 10.40 3.15 0.44
N GLN A 51 9.82 3.76 1.49
CA GLN A 51 10.35 5.00 2.07
C GLN A 51 11.76 4.85 2.65
N LEU A 52 12.13 3.64 3.09
CA LEU A 52 13.45 3.28 3.62
C LEU A 52 14.44 2.81 2.53
N ASP A 53 14.00 2.69 1.28
CA ASP A 53 14.80 2.22 0.17
C ASP A 53 15.25 3.41 -0.69
N GLU A 54 16.57 3.61 -0.79
CA GLU A 54 17.21 4.77 -1.42
C GLU A 54 16.76 5.00 -2.87
N LYS A 55 16.36 3.94 -3.59
CA LYS A 55 15.83 4.07 -4.95
C LYS A 55 14.60 4.99 -5.01
N TRP A 56 13.84 5.14 -3.94
CA TRP A 56 12.65 6.00 -3.86
C TRP A 56 12.91 7.43 -3.36
N GLN A 57 14.17 7.83 -3.18
CA GLN A 57 14.49 9.15 -2.60
C GLN A 57 13.79 10.34 -3.28
N ASN A 58 13.61 10.28 -4.61
CA ASN A 58 12.98 11.33 -5.41
C ASN A 58 11.44 11.26 -5.45
N ALA A 59 10.84 10.28 -4.77
CA ALA A 59 9.39 10.04 -4.78
C ALA A 59 8.80 9.89 -3.37
N LYS A 60 9.51 10.37 -2.34
CA LYS A 60 9.07 10.30 -0.94
C LYS A 60 7.70 10.96 -0.72
N ALA A 61 7.44 12.10 -1.35
CA ALA A 61 6.15 12.79 -1.24
C ALA A 61 5.00 11.94 -1.79
N MET A 62 5.19 11.30 -2.95
CA MET A 62 4.20 10.39 -3.52
C MET A 62 3.94 9.20 -2.60
N LEU A 63 4.99 8.58 -2.05
CA LEU A 63 4.84 7.47 -1.10
C LEU A 63 4.14 7.89 0.21
N ALA A 64 4.41 9.09 0.70
CA ALA A 64 3.72 9.64 1.87
C ALA A 64 2.23 9.87 1.59
N GLY A 65 1.88 10.43 0.43
CA GLY A 65 0.49 10.58 0.00
C GLY A 65 -0.23 9.23 -0.11
N LEU A 66 0.41 8.24 -0.72
CA LEU A 66 -0.16 6.89 -0.81
C LEU A 66 -0.37 6.26 0.59
N GLN A 67 0.57 6.45 1.52
CA GLN A 67 0.41 6.01 2.91
C GLN A 67 -0.77 6.70 3.61
N GLU A 68 -0.93 8.00 3.41
CA GLU A 68 -2.05 8.77 3.97
C GLU A 68 -3.40 8.25 3.46
N GLU A 69 -3.48 7.91 2.17
CA GLU A 69 -4.70 7.32 1.61
C GLU A 69 -5.05 5.97 2.26
N PHE A 70 -4.06 5.09 2.47
CA PHE A 70 -4.28 3.85 3.23
C PHE A 70 -4.76 4.11 4.67
N GLN A 71 -4.22 5.14 5.32
CA GLN A 71 -4.64 5.52 6.68
C GLN A 71 -6.08 6.01 6.71
N LYS A 72 -6.53 6.78 5.71
CA LYS A 72 -7.93 7.25 5.62
C LYS A 72 -8.91 6.07 5.56
N PHE A 73 -8.60 5.05 4.76
CA PHE A 73 -9.39 3.81 4.71
C PHE A 73 -9.34 3.04 6.04
N SER A 74 -8.16 2.91 6.65
CA SER A 74 -7.98 2.18 7.92
C SER A 74 -8.73 2.84 9.07
N ALA A 75 -8.73 4.18 9.12
CA ALA A 75 -9.44 4.98 10.12
C ALA A 75 -10.94 5.12 9.85
N LYS A 76 -11.45 4.52 8.75
CA LYS A 76 -12.84 4.67 8.27
C LYS A 76 -13.25 6.14 8.03
N SER A 77 -12.28 7.05 7.87
CA SER A 77 -12.55 8.44 7.49
C SER A 77 -12.77 8.60 5.98
N ARG A 78 -12.39 7.58 5.21
CA ARG A 78 -12.72 7.40 3.80
C ARG A 78 -13.32 6.00 3.60
N VAL A 79 -14.45 5.92 2.91
CA VAL A 79 -15.29 4.70 2.81
C VAL A 79 -15.76 4.40 1.39
N ASP A 80 -15.30 5.16 0.39
CA ASP A 80 -15.55 4.90 -1.03
C ASP A 80 -14.74 3.69 -1.54
N ASP A 81 -14.83 3.38 -2.84
CA ASP A 81 -14.16 2.21 -3.42
C ASP A 81 -12.63 2.38 -3.40
N ILE A 82 -11.93 1.47 -2.70
CA ILE A 82 -10.47 1.51 -2.60
C ILE A 82 -9.75 1.23 -3.93
N SER A 83 -10.46 0.71 -4.94
CA SER A 83 -9.93 0.47 -6.27
C SER A 83 -9.38 1.75 -6.94
N VAL A 84 -9.81 2.93 -6.47
CA VAL A 84 -9.26 4.24 -6.85
C VAL A 84 -7.75 4.33 -6.63
N LEU A 85 -7.21 3.68 -5.59
CA LEU A 85 -5.78 3.67 -5.31
C LEU A 85 -5.00 2.80 -6.31
N TYR A 86 -5.62 1.73 -6.81
CA TYR A 86 -4.99 0.88 -7.82
C TYR A 86 -4.82 1.62 -9.16
N ARG A 87 -5.79 2.47 -9.53
CA ARG A 87 -5.73 3.28 -10.75
C ARG A 87 -4.65 4.38 -10.71
N ALA A 88 -4.12 4.68 -9.53
CA ALA A 88 -3.12 5.70 -9.30
C ALA A 88 -1.67 5.17 -9.24
N LEU A 89 -1.49 3.84 -9.29
CA LEU A 89 -0.19 3.16 -9.34
C LEU A 89 0.28 2.94 -10.78
#